data_AF-A0AA88T8A4-F1
#
_entry.id   AF-A0AA88T8A4-F1
#
_cell.length_a   1.000
_cell.length_b   1.000
_cell.length_c   1.000
_cell.angle_alpha   90.00
_cell.angle_beta   90.00
_cell.angle_gamma   90.00
#
_symmetry.space_group_name_H-M   'P 1'
#
loop_
_entity.id
_entity.type
_entity.pdbx_description
1 polymer ?
#
loop_
_entity_poly.entity_id
_entity_poly.type
_entity_poly.pdbx_seq_one_letter_code
_entity_poly.pdbx_strand_id
1 'polypeptide(L)'
;NVALKGIATQSSSYSGSYYASLAIDGNRASNMNSYSCTTTNAQIGPWWKVDLLAVYDISNVIITNRADCCAERINGAEIHIGNSLINNGNNNPRCVVIPSMPAGASVNYTCNMRGRYVNIIIPSITQFLTLCEVEVYGVAVPVFKRAFLRIKFNSTEDLNNPTMRDKVLQKIKSANIQSSVFQIRWTKEPELEPDT
;
A
#
# COMPACT_ATOMS: atom_id res chain seq x y z
N ASN A 1 3.12 -11.76 5.36
CA ASN A 1 3.89 -10.94 4.42
C ASN A 1 3.04 -10.63 3.18
N VAL A 2 2.54 -9.41 3.03
CA VAL A 2 1.77 -8.93 1.87
C VAL A 2 2.66 -8.41 0.74
N ALA A 3 3.95 -8.18 1.01
CA ALA A 3 4.90 -7.66 0.02
C ALA A 3 5.21 -8.64 -1.11
N LEU A 4 5.10 -9.96 -0.86
CA LEU A 4 5.31 -11.02 -1.86
C LEU A 4 4.44 -10.91 -3.12
N LYS A 5 3.30 -10.21 -3.02
CA LYS A 5 2.37 -9.96 -4.14
C LYS A 5 2.52 -8.57 -4.74
N GLY A 6 3.40 -7.76 -4.18
CA GLY A 6 3.62 -6.38 -4.59
C GLY A 6 4.55 -6.29 -5.79
N ILE A 7 4.78 -5.05 -6.22
CA ILE A 7 5.74 -4.72 -7.28
C ILE A 7 6.79 -3.80 -6.67
N ALA A 8 8.04 -4.26 -6.63
CA ALA A 8 9.15 -3.49 -6.10
C ALA A 8 9.87 -2.69 -7.18
N THR A 9 10.26 -1.46 -6.85
CA THR A 9 11.13 -0.60 -7.66
C THR A 9 12.16 0.11 -6.77
N GLN A 10 13.25 0.57 -7.37
CA GLN A 10 14.31 1.26 -6.65
C GLN A 10 14.92 2.37 -7.52
N SER A 11 15.65 3.30 -6.88
CA SER A 11 16.20 4.49 -7.53
C SER A 11 17.19 4.20 -8.66
N SER A 12 17.94 3.11 -8.55
CA SER A 12 18.82 2.57 -9.59
C SER A 12 19.18 1.12 -9.27
N SER A 13 19.71 0.35 -10.23
CA SER A 13 20.13 -1.03 -10.00
C SER A 13 21.63 -1.17 -10.26
N TYR A 14 22.38 -1.62 -9.25
CA TYR A 14 23.81 -1.86 -9.40
C TYR A 14 24.08 -3.01 -10.37
N SER A 15 24.98 -2.78 -11.33
CA SER A 15 25.46 -3.78 -12.30
C SER A 15 24.34 -4.52 -13.07
N GLY A 16 23.14 -3.93 -13.15
CA GLY A 16 22.00 -4.49 -13.88
C GLY A 16 21.48 -5.85 -13.40
N SER A 17 21.94 -6.37 -12.25
CA SER A 17 21.63 -7.74 -11.77
C SER A 17 20.95 -7.77 -10.40
N TYR A 18 21.06 -6.70 -9.60
CA TYR A 18 20.50 -6.63 -8.24
C TYR A 18 19.19 -5.86 -8.24
N TYR A 19 18.15 -6.49 -8.79
CA TYR A 19 16.83 -5.89 -8.99
C TYR A 19 16.06 -5.65 -7.70
N ALA A 20 15.19 -4.65 -7.68
CA ALA A 20 14.35 -4.33 -6.52
C ALA A 20 13.45 -5.48 -6.05
N SER A 21 13.04 -6.38 -6.94
CA SER A 21 12.18 -7.52 -6.64
C SER A 21 12.82 -8.55 -5.71
N LEU A 22 14.16 -8.58 -5.61
CA LEU A 22 14.88 -9.51 -4.73
C LEU A 22 14.59 -9.26 -3.24
N ALA A 23 14.16 -8.05 -2.86
CA ALA A 23 13.76 -7.77 -1.47
C ALA A 23 12.33 -8.25 -1.14
N ILE A 24 11.61 -8.84 -2.07
CA ILE A 24 10.25 -9.36 -1.84
C ILE A 24 10.08 -10.76 -2.46
N ASP A 25 11.18 -11.48 -2.65
CA ASP A 25 11.18 -12.80 -3.26
C ASP A 25 10.89 -13.93 -2.23
N GLY A 26 10.79 -13.57 -0.94
CA GLY A 26 10.51 -14.51 0.14
C GLY A 26 11.74 -15.22 0.69
N ASN A 27 12.95 -14.76 0.35
CA ASN A 27 14.19 -15.39 0.74
C ASN A 27 15.11 -14.41 1.50
N ARG A 28 15.36 -14.70 2.78
CA ARG A 28 16.21 -13.89 3.66
C ARG A 28 17.71 -14.14 3.49
N ALA A 29 18.15 -14.82 2.42
CA ALA A 29 19.56 -15.08 2.19
C ALA A 29 20.33 -13.75 2.07
N SER A 30 21.17 -13.47 3.07
CA SER A 30 21.74 -12.14 3.28
C SER A 30 23.15 -11.95 2.73
N ASN A 31 23.70 -12.96 2.06
CA ASN A 31 24.95 -12.86 1.32
C ASN A 31 24.66 -12.42 -0.12
N MET A 32 25.35 -11.40 -0.62
CA MET A 32 25.17 -10.92 -1.99
C MET A 32 25.31 -12.00 -3.07
N ASN A 33 26.19 -12.99 -2.86
CA ASN A 33 26.40 -14.10 -3.81
C ASN A 33 25.23 -15.11 -3.83
N SER A 34 24.26 -14.98 -2.92
CA SER A 34 23.02 -15.77 -2.95
C SER A 34 21.98 -15.22 -3.92
N TYR A 35 22.25 -14.07 -4.58
CA TYR A 35 21.35 -13.43 -5.53
C TYR A 35 19.95 -13.15 -4.98
N SER A 36 19.87 -12.85 -3.68
CA SER A 36 18.62 -12.59 -2.95
C SER A 36 18.63 -11.22 -2.26
N CYS A 37 19.56 -10.33 -2.63
CA CYS A 37 19.60 -8.96 -2.12
C CYS A 37 19.50 -7.95 -3.25
N THR A 38 18.78 -6.86 -3.03
CA THR A 38 18.77 -5.70 -3.92
C THR A 38 19.99 -4.83 -3.63
N THR A 39 20.43 -4.04 -4.61
CA THR A 39 21.31 -2.91 -4.30
C THR A 39 21.20 -1.81 -5.34
N THR A 40 21.14 -0.57 -4.87
CA THR A 40 21.24 0.61 -5.73
C THR A 40 22.68 0.88 -6.15
N ASN A 41 22.89 1.78 -7.11
CA ASN A 41 24.19 2.44 -7.25
C ASN A 41 24.42 3.39 -6.05
N ALA A 42 25.68 3.79 -5.85
CA ALA A 42 25.99 4.93 -4.99
C ALA A 42 25.38 6.20 -5.59
N GLN A 43 24.43 6.79 -4.88
CA GLN A 43 23.80 8.05 -5.28
C GLN A 43 23.32 8.81 -4.05
N ILE A 44 23.04 10.11 -4.19
CA ILE A 44 22.40 10.88 -3.12
C ILE A 44 20.96 10.39 -2.96
N GLY A 45 20.56 10.05 -1.74
CA GLY A 45 19.16 9.70 -1.46
C GLY A 45 18.69 8.39 -2.12
N PRO A 46 19.45 7.27 -2.06
CA PRO A 46 19.01 6.02 -2.66
C PRO A 46 17.73 5.54 -1.97
N TRP A 47 16.80 4.99 -2.74
CA TRP A 47 15.53 4.52 -2.21
C TRP A 47 15.07 3.24 -2.88
N TRP A 48 14.29 2.47 -2.14
CA TRP A 48 13.55 1.29 -2.58
C TRP A 48 12.09 1.45 -2.17
N LYS A 49 11.17 0.90 -2.97
CA LYS A 49 9.73 0.91 -2.70
C LYS A 49 9.10 -0.40 -3.11
N VAL A 50 8.09 -0.84 -2.37
CA VAL A 50 7.08 -1.79 -2.85
C VAL A 50 5.71 -1.13 -2.98
N ASP A 51 5.07 -1.32 -4.13
CA ASP A 51 3.64 -1.09 -4.34
C ASP A 51 2.87 -2.37 -3.95
N LEU A 52 2.08 -2.29 -2.88
CA LEU A 52 1.28 -3.42 -2.37
C LEU A 52 -0.01 -3.67 -3.18
N LEU A 53 -0.25 -2.89 -4.24
CA LEU A 53 -1.38 -2.95 -5.17
C LEU A 53 -2.75 -2.60 -4.57
N ALA A 54 -2.86 -2.56 -3.25
CA ALA A 54 -4.01 -2.11 -2.49
C ALA A 54 -3.57 -1.36 -1.23
N VAL A 55 -4.50 -0.70 -0.56
CA VAL A 55 -4.25 -0.05 0.73
C VAL A 55 -4.36 -1.09 1.84
N TYR A 56 -3.39 -1.13 2.73
CA TYR A 56 -3.34 -2.00 3.89
C TYR A 56 -3.26 -1.19 5.18
N ASP A 57 -3.85 -1.72 6.26
CA ASP A 57 -3.50 -1.34 7.62
C ASP A 57 -2.25 -2.17 8.01
N ILE A 58 -1.08 -1.54 7.89
CA ILE A 58 0.24 -2.14 8.08
C ILE A 58 0.63 -2.07 9.55
N SER A 59 0.78 -3.25 10.15
CA SER A 59 1.24 -3.41 11.53
C SER A 59 2.76 -3.31 11.64
N ASN A 60 3.49 -4.06 10.81
CA ASN A 60 4.93 -4.28 10.95
C ASN A 60 5.63 -4.31 9.59
N VAL A 61 6.87 -3.85 9.57
CA VAL A 61 7.83 -4.00 8.47
C VAL A 61 9.07 -4.69 9.01
N ILE A 62 9.45 -5.84 8.44
CA ILE A 62 10.67 -6.56 8.79
C ILE A 62 11.67 -6.37 7.66
N ILE A 63 12.89 -5.94 8.00
CA ILE A 63 13.98 -5.77 7.03
C ILE A 63 15.10 -6.75 7.38
N THR A 64 15.62 -7.46 6.38
CA THR A 64 16.84 -8.27 6.48
C THR A 64 18.01 -7.51 5.87
N ASN A 65 19.04 -7.25 6.66
CA ASN A 65 20.24 -6.54 6.24
C ASN A 65 21.26 -7.49 5.57
N ARG A 66 22.22 -6.94 4.83
CA ARG A 66 23.34 -7.67 4.24
C ARG A 66 24.25 -8.27 5.32
N ALA A 67 24.77 -9.48 5.09
CA ALA A 67 25.62 -10.22 6.02
C ALA A 67 27.11 -10.23 5.66
N ASP A 68 27.45 -10.32 4.37
CA ASP A 68 28.81 -10.60 3.92
C ASP A 68 29.76 -9.39 4.00
N CYS A 69 29.22 -8.17 3.99
CA CYS A 69 29.93 -6.95 4.37
C CYS A 69 28.94 -5.80 4.56
N CYS A 70 29.47 -4.63 4.94
CA CYS A 70 28.84 -3.36 4.62
C CYS A 70 27.47 -3.14 5.27
N ALA A 71 27.22 -3.80 6.39
CA ALA A 71 25.96 -3.77 7.12
C ALA A 71 25.64 -2.34 7.62
N GLU A 72 26.65 -1.52 7.87
CA GLU A 72 26.54 -0.14 8.31
C GLU A 72 25.92 0.80 7.27
N ARG A 73 25.83 0.39 5.99
CA ARG A 73 25.29 1.25 4.92
C ARG A 73 23.82 1.58 5.09
N ILE A 74 23.06 0.77 5.80
CA ILE A 74 21.63 1.03 6.09
C ILE A 74 21.42 2.02 7.25
N ASN A 75 22.49 2.40 7.96
CA ASN A 75 22.38 3.31 9.10
C ASN A 75 21.80 4.67 8.66
N GLY A 76 20.78 5.13 9.37
CA GLY A 76 20.05 6.35 9.06
C GLY A 76 18.96 6.19 8.00
N ALA A 77 18.73 4.98 7.47
CA ALA A 77 17.61 4.74 6.56
C ALA A 77 16.26 4.99 7.25
N GLU A 78 15.27 5.43 6.49
CA GLU A 78 13.94 5.75 6.98
C GLU A 78 12.90 4.87 6.28
N ILE A 79 11.95 4.31 7.04
CA ILE A 79 10.78 3.63 6.49
C ILE A 79 9.64 4.63 6.41
N HIS A 80 9.03 4.79 5.23
CA HIS A 80 7.87 5.64 5.00
C HIS A 80 6.70 4.82 4.47
N ILE A 81 5.49 5.13 4.95
CA ILE A 81 4.28 4.39 4.59
C ILE A 81 3.17 5.36 4.23
N GLY A 82 2.54 5.17 3.07
CA GLY A 82 1.39 5.98 2.69
C GLY A 82 0.84 5.68 1.31
N ASN A 83 0.09 6.64 0.77
CA ASN A 83 -0.64 6.51 -0.50
C ASN A 83 -0.18 7.51 -1.57
N SER A 84 0.79 8.37 -1.26
CA SER A 84 1.31 9.36 -2.20
C SER A 84 2.51 8.81 -2.96
N LEU A 85 2.65 9.22 -4.22
CA LEU A 85 3.83 8.99 -5.06
C LEU A 85 4.68 10.26 -5.26
N ILE A 86 4.35 11.37 -4.57
CA ILE A 86 5.19 12.57 -4.58
C ILE A 86 6.60 12.18 -4.10
N ASN A 87 7.62 12.61 -4.84
CA ASN A 87 9.01 12.20 -4.61
C ASN A 87 9.16 10.67 -4.51
N ASN A 88 8.54 9.93 -5.44
CA ASN A 88 8.50 8.47 -5.46
C ASN A 88 7.86 7.80 -4.22
N GLY A 89 7.20 8.57 -3.36
CA GLY A 89 6.64 8.11 -2.08
C GLY A 89 7.56 8.35 -0.88
N ASN A 90 8.74 8.93 -1.08
CA ASN A 90 9.70 9.23 -0.01
C ASN A 90 9.20 10.34 0.94
N ASN A 91 8.16 11.08 0.53
CA ASN A 91 7.52 12.10 1.36
C ASN A 91 6.30 11.58 2.14
N ASN A 92 5.95 10.29 2.04
CA ASN A 92 4.92 9.72 2.90
C ASN A 92 5.33 9.83 4.38
N PRO A 93 4.38 9.78 5.34
CA PRO A 93 4.73 9.82 6.75
C PRO A 93 5.76 8.76 7.13
N ARG A 94 6.73 9.14 7.96
CA ARG A 94 7.82 8.27 8.42
C ARG A 94 7.32 7.35 9.53
N CYS A 95 7.50 6.04 9.35
CA CYS A 95 7.29 5.04 10.39
C CYS A 95 8.44 5.05 11.40
N VAL A 96 9.68 4.89 10.92
CA VAL A 96 10.86 4.74 11.79
C VAL A 96 12.12 5.23 11.08
N VAL A 97 13.10 5.65 11.87
CA VAL A 97 14.50 5.83 11.45
C VAL A 97 15.28 4.63 11.96
N ILE A 98 16.02 3.96 11.07
CA ILE A 98 16.85 2.80 11.36
C ILE A 98 18.20 3.31 11.86
N PRO A 99 18.51 3.28 13.17
CA PRO A 99 19.78 3.80 13.67
C PRO A 99 20.94 2.93 13.18
N SER A 100 20.79 1.61 13.28
CA SER A 100 21.70 0.62 12.75
C SER A 100 21.03 -0.76 12.71
N MET A 101 21.60 -1.68 11.93
CA MET A 101 21.21 -3.08 11.91
C MET A 101 22.46 -3.97 11.88
N PRO A 102 22.55 -5.02 12.71
CA PRO A 102 23.63 -6.00 12.62
C PRO A 102 23.67 -6.69 11.24
N ALA A 103 24.85 -7.18 10.87
CA ALA A 103 25.05 -7.93 9.63
C ALA A 103 24.14 -9.17 9.58
N GLY A 104 23.38 -9.32 8.50
CA GLY A 104 22.50 -10.47 8.26
C GLY A 104 21.24 -10.53 9.13
N ALA A 105 21.04 -9.58 10.04
CA ALA A 105 19.90 -9.61 10.95
C ALA A 105 18.61 -9.21 10.25
N SER A 106 17.50 -9.86 10.65
CA SER A 106 16.14 -9.42 10.35
C SER A 106 15.60 -8.62 11.55
N VAL A 107 15.31 -7.34 11.36
CA VAL A 107 14.78 -6.47 12.42
C VAL A 107 13.33 -6.12 12.11
N ASN A 108 12.47 -6.26 13.13
CA ASN A 108 11.05 -5.94 13.05
C ASN A 108 10.77 -4.52 13.54
N TYR A 109 10.11 -3.72 12.71
CA TYR A 109 9.67 -2.36 13.02
C TYR A 109 8.14 -2.29 13.06
N THR A 110 7.58 -1.94 14.21
CA THR A 110 6.14 -1.71 14.36
C THR A 110 5.78 -0.31 13.87
N CYS A 111 4.88 -0.21 12.89
CA CYS A 111 4.45 1.05 12.28
C CYS A 111 3.02 1.44 12.64
N ASN A 112 2.07 0.50 12.62
CA ASN A 112 0.64 0.77 12.81
C ASN A 112 0.10 1.89 11.90
N MET A 113 0.41 1.82 10.60
CA MET A 113 0.10 2.85 9.62
C MET A 113 -0.72 2.31 8.46
N ARG A 114 -1.58 3.16 7.89
CA ARG A 114 -2.33 2.84 6.67
C ARG A 114 -1.58 3.29 5.43
N GLY A 115 -1.36 2.41 4.47
CA GLY A 115 -0.69 2.76 3.21
C GLY A 115 -0.73 1.68 2.14
N ARG A 116 -0.48 2.08 0.90
CA ARG A 116 -0.29 1.22 -0.26
C ARG A 116 1.20 1.08 -0.61
N TYR A 117 1.97 2.12 -0.38
CA TYR A 117 3.40 2.16 -0.67
C TYR A 117 4.20 2.08 0.63
N VAL A 118 5.22 1.23 0.63
CA VAL A 118 6.25 1.19 1.67
C VAL A 118 7.57 1.55 1.01
N ASN A 119 8.17 2.64 1.46
CA ASN A 119 9.46 3.12 0.97
C ASN A 119 10.54 2.97 2.05
N ILE A 120 11.75 2.65 1.62
CA ILE A 120 12.96 2.69 2.44
C ILE A 120 13.94 3.63 1.72
N ILE A 121 14.36 4.70 2.38
CA ILE A 121 15.25 5.73 1.82
C ILE A 121 16.41 6.03 2.76
N ILE A 122 17.60 6.27 2.23
CA ILE A 122 18.72 6.84 3.00
C ILE A 122 18.82 8.32 2.66
N PRO A 123 18.28 9.24 3.47
CA PRO A 123 18.17 10.65 3.09
C PRO A 123 19.52 11.36 3.10
N SER A 124 19.67 12.35 2.21
CA SER A 124 20.70 13.41 2.26
C SER A 124 22.18 12.98 2.15
N ILE A 125 22.49 11.70 1.96
CA ILE A 125 23.86 11.22 1.78
C ILE A 125 24.02 10.39 0.51
N THR A 126 25.23 10.38 -0.04
CA THR A 126 25.62 9.46 -1.12
C THR A 126 25.91 8.09 -0.55
N GLN A 127 25.07 7.10 -0.86
CA GLN A 127 25.20 5.75 -0.31
C GLN A 127 24.61 4.69 -1.27
N PHE A 128 24.95 3.43 -1.04
CA PHE A 128 24.26 2.27 -1.59
C PHE A 128 23.16 1.83 -0.62
N LEU A 129 21.93 1.65 -1.09
CA LEU A 129 20.89 0.97 -0.33
C LEU A 129 20.86 -0.50 -0.74
N THR A 130 21.15 -1.40 0.20
CA THR A 130 21.08 -2.86 0.02
C THR A 130 20.04 -3.44 0.97
N LEU A 131 19.11 -4.23 0.44
CA LEU A 131 18.04 -4.87 1.21
C LEU A 131 17.96 -6.33 0.79
N CYS A 132 18.10 -7.26 1.73
CA CYS A 132 18.05 -8.69 1.43
C CYS A 132 16.66 -9.29 1.57
N GLU A 133 15.78 -8.70 2.38
CA GLU A 133 14.35 -9.02 2.35
C GLU A 133 13.60 -7.89 3.06
N VAL A 134 12.42 -7.56 2.56
CA VAL A 134 11.49 -6.60 3.13
C VAL A 134 10.11 -7.24 3.22
N GLU A 135 9.71 -7.58 4.42
CA GLU A 135 8.40 -8.18 4.67
C GLU A 135 7.46 -7.16 5.26
N VAL A 136 6.27 -7.07 4.68
CA VAL A 136 5.23 -6.16 5.16
C VAL A 136 4.09 -6.98 5.73
N TYR A 137 3.68 -6.71 6.97
CA TYR A 137 2.57 -7.40 7.63
C TYR A 137 1.44 -6.43 7.90
N GLY A 138 0.28 -6.69 7.30
CA GLY A 138 -0.92 -5.88 7.46
C GLY A 138 -2.14 -6.58 6.90
N VAL A 139 -3.30 -5.99 7.17
CA VAL A 139 -4.59 -6.45 6.66
C VAL A 139 -5.08 -5.51 5.56
N ALA A 140 -5.62 -6.08 4.47
CA ALA A 140 -6.14 -5.28 3.37
C ALA A 140 -7.32 -4.44 3.85
N VAL A 141 -7.32 -3.15 3.55
CA VAL A 141 -8.46 -2.27 3.85
C VAL A 141 -9.56 -2.60 2.84
N PRO A 142 -10.77 -3.02 3.28
CA PRO A 142 -11.86 -3.30 2.37
C PRO A 142 -12.22 -2.05 1.57
N VAL A 143 -12.05 -2.13 0.24
CA VAL A 143 -12.50 -1.06 -0.65
C VAL A 143 -13.97 -1.32 -0.97
N PHE A 144 -14.85 -0.56 -0.35
CA PHE A 144 -16.25 -0.54 -0.73
C PHE A 144 -16.38 0.20 -2.07
N LYS A 145 -16.48 -0.54 -3.17
CA LYS A 145 -16.84 0.05 -4.46
C LYS A 145 -18.25 0.63 -4.35
N ARG A 146 -18.36 1.96 -4.37
CA ARG A 146 -19.65 2.64 -4.47
C ARG A 146 -20.05 2.68 -5.94
N ALA A 147 -21.16 2.03 -6.27
CA ALA A 147 -21.83 2.22 -7.54
C ALA A 147 -23.04 3.12 -7.31
N PHE A 148 -23.26 4.07 -8.22
CA PHE A 148 -24.48 4.87 -8.24
C PHE A 148 -25.42 4.28 -9.28
N LEU A 149 -26.61 3.89 -8.84
CA LEU A 149 -27.68 3.43 -9.73
C LEU A 149 -28.71 4.56 -9.84
N ARG A 150 -28.95 5.06 -11.04
CA ARG A 150 -30.05 5.98 -11.31
C ARG A 150 -31.22 5.16 -11.83
N ILE A 151 -32.32 5.14 -11.09
CA ILE A 151 -33.56 4.45 -11.49
C ILE A 151 -34.64 5.50 -11.70
N LYS A 152 -35.37 5.38 -12.82
CA LYS A 152 -36.58 6.15 -13.10
C LYS A 152 -37.80 5.31 -12.72
N PHE A 153 -38.74 5.92 -11.99
CA PHE A 153 -40.01 5.30 -11.64
C PHE A 153 -41.14 6.15 -12.21
N ASN A 154 -42.17 5.50 -12.74
CA ASN A 154 -43.44 6.16 -12.95
C ASN A 154 -44.26 5.99 -11.67
N SER A 155 -44.70 7.09 -11.06
CA SER A 155 -45.39 7.09 -9.77
C SER A 155 -46.52 8.11 -9.79
N THR A 156 -47.68 7.72 -9.27
CA THR A 156 -48.79 8.63 -8.97
C THR A 156 -48.66 9.31 -7.61
N GLU A 157 -47.70 8.87 -6.79
CA GLU A 157 -47.40 9.42 -5.47
C GLU A 157 -46.09 10.21 -5.47
N ASP A 158 -46.00 11.20 -4.57
CA ASP A 158 -44.82 12.03 -4.39
C ASP A 158 -43.66 11.22 -3.77
N LEU A 159 -42.64 10.97 -4.61
CA LEU A 159 -41.41 10.29 -4.20
C LEU A 159 -40.50 11.20 -3.37
N ASN A 160 -40.84 12.47 -3.15
CA ASN A 160 -40.16 13.32 -2.17
C ASN A 160 -40.65 13.12 -0.75
N ASN A 161 -41.82 12.49 -0.57
CA ASN A 161 -42.31 12.14 0.76
C ASN A 161 -41.38 11.12 1.45
N PRO A 162 -40.87 11.40 2.67
CA PRO A 162 -39.95 10.51 3.38
C PRO A 162 -40.49 9.07 3.56
N THR A 163 -41.79 8.95 3.85
CA THR A 163 -42.45 7.65 4.04
C THR A 163 -42.45 6.84 2.74
N MET A 164 -42.67 7.50 1.61
CA MET A 164 -42.65 6.85 0.29
C MET A 164 -41.23 6.51 -0.13
N ARG A 165 -40.26 7.39 0.11
CA ARG A 165 -38.82 7.11 -0.13
C ARG A 165 -38.36 5.86 0.63
N ASP A 166 -38.77 5.72 1.89
CA ASP A 166 -38.40 4.57 2.71
C ASP A 166 -39.07 3.28 2.21
N LYS A 167 -40.34 3.33 1.82
CA LYS A 167 -41.04 2.19 1.21
C LYS A 167 -40.36 1.73 -0.08
N VAL A 168 -39.99 2.67 -0.96
CA VAL A 168 -39.28 2.36 -2.22
C VAL A 168 -37.93 1.73 -1.92
N LEU A 169 -37.16 2.31 -0.98
CA LEU A 169 -35.86 1.76 -0.60
C LEU A 169 -35.98 0.36 0.01
N GLN A 170 -36.99 0.11 0.85
CA GLN A 170 -37.25 -1.21 1.40
C GLN A 170 -37.56 -2.23 0.30
N LYS A 171 -38.40 -1.88 -0.68
CA LYS A 171 -38.69 -2.76 -1.82
C LYS A 171 -37.46 -3.06 -2.68
N ILE A 172 -36.63 -2.05 -2.94
CA ILE A 172 -35.37 -2.25 -3.68
C ILE A 172 -34.43 -3.18 -2.88
N LYS A 173 -34.34 -2.98 -1.57
CA LYS A 173 -33.52 -3.85 -0.68
C LYS A 173 -34.04 -5.28 -0.65
N SER A 174 -35.36 -5.51 -0.61
CA SER A 174 -35.93 -6.86 -0.63
C SER A 174 -35.72 -7.58 -1.96
N ALA A 175 -35.64 -6.84 -3.07
CA ALA A 175 -35.33 -7.39 -4.39
C ALA A 175 -33.82 -7.66 -4.58
N ASN A 176 -32.95 -7.13 -3.71
CA ASN A 176 -31.52 -7.35 -3.78
C ASN A 176 -31.13 -8.70 -3.16
N ILE A 177 -30.96 -9.71 -4.01
CA ILE A 177 -30.57 -11.08 -3.64
C ILE A 177 -29.17 -11.14 -2.98
N GLN A 178 -28.35 -10.09 -3.15
CA GLN A 178 -27.01 -9.97 -2.56
C GLN A 178 -26.93 -8.87 -1.49
N SER A 179 -27.93 -8.78 -0.61
CA SER A 179 -28.01 -7.77 0.46
C SER A 179 -26.83 -7.79 1.45
N SER A 180 -26.16 -8.94 1.61
CA SER A 180 -24.94 -9.08 2.41
C SER A 180 -23.70 -8.47 1.74
N VAL A 181 -23.75 -8.24 0.42
CA VAL A 181 -22.64 -7.70 -0.38
C VAL A 181 -22.86 -6.23 -0.72
N PHE A 182 -24.10 -5.81 -0.95
CA PHE A 182 -24.45 -4.45 -1.35
C PHE A 182 -25.34 -3.75 -0.32
N GLN A 183 -24.84 -2.66 0.26
CA GLN A 183 -25.66 -1.74 1.04
C GLN A 183 -26.25 -0.65 0.14
N ILE A 184 -27.57 -0.71 -0.05
CA ILE A 184 -28.33 0.28 -0.84
C ILE A 184 -28.84 1.38 0.10
N ARG A 185 -28.59 2.63 -0.27
CA ARG A 185 -29.12 3.83 0.40
C ARG A 185 -29.36 4.93 -0.62
N TRP A 186 -30.26 5.85 -0.30
CA TRP A 186 -30.39 7.10 -1.06
C TRP A 186 -29.11 7.93 -0.92
N THR A 187 -28.60 8.44 -2.03
CA THR A 187 -27.47 9.39 -2.07
C THR A 187 -27.89 10.77 -2.53
N LYS A 188 -29.07 10.88 -3.14
CA LYS A 188 -29.72 12.11 -3.58
C LYS A 188 -31.23 11.94 -3.46
N GLU A 189 -31.93 13.03 -3.23
CA GLU A 189 -33.38 13.10 -3.30
C GLU A 189 -33.88 12.84 -4.74
N PRO A 190 -35.05 12.19 -4.93
CA PRO A 190 -35.69 12.08 -6.24
C PRO A 190 -35.97 13.45 -6.84
N GLU A 191 -35.77 13.56 -8.14
CA GLU A 191 -36.08 14.77 -8.91
C GLU A 191 -37.12 14.41 -9.95
N LEU A 192 -38.13 15.27 -10.12
CA LEU A 192 -39.04 15.18 -11.25
C LEU A 192 -38.22 15.42 -12.52
N GLU A 193 -38.40 14.54 -13.51
CA GLU A 193 -37.83 14.78 -14.82
C GLU A 193 -38.65 15.89 -15.49
N PRO A 194 -38.01 16.94 -16.03
CA PRO A 194 -38.74 18.00 -16.71
C PRO A 194 -39.48 17.43 -17.92
N ASP A 195 -40.72 17.86 -18.13
CA ASP A 195 -41.44 17.59 -19.37
C ASP A 195 -40.68 18.27 -20.53
N THR A 196 -40.21 17.46 -21.48
CA THR A 196 -39.60 17.92 -22.74
C THR A 196 -40.65 18.24 -23.78
#